data_AF-A0A094EVK6-F1
#
_entry.id   AF-A0A094EVK6-F1
#
_cell.length_a   1.000
_cell.length_b   1.000
_cell.length_c   1.000
_cell.angle_alpha   90.00
_cell.angle_beta   90.00
_cell.angle_gamma   90.00
#
_symmetry.space_group_name_H-M   'P 1'
#
loop_
_entity.id
_entity.type
_entity.pdbx_description
1 polymer ?
#
loop_
_entity_poly.entity_id
_entity_poly.type
_entity_poly.pdbx_seq_one_letter_code
_entity_poly.pdbx_strand_id
1 'polypeptide(L)'
;MPSLSILNPDPALLAGPGLLHDLVRWDSAAAPALDFLGPEGSDERYSYTYAELRRCVASLTATLHDTLLSTGQGHPDPNGPQLIIPLLLPQSPALYIAQLAALQVGAAFCPINLDAPTERIKFIARDVQAKLIISTHDNADAVT
;
A
#
# COMPACT_ATOMS: atom_id res chain seq x y z
N MET A 1 -24.01 -18.02 22.81
CA MET A 1 -23.13 -17.11 22.06
C MET A 1 -21.68 -17.45 22.40
N PRO A 2 -20.73 -17.40 21.45
CA PRO A 2 -19.32 -17.63 21.76
C PRO A 2 -18.82 -16.56 22.75
N SER A 3 -18.02 -16.95 23.74
CA SER A 3 -17.36 -16.01 24.66
C SER A 3 -16.12 -15.41 23.97
N LEU A 4 -16.19 -14.12 23.64
CA LEU A 4 -15.07 -13.35 23.09
C LEU A 4 -14.28 -12.67 24.23
N SER A 5 -12.99 -12.42 24.01
CA SER A 5 -12.13 -11.69 24.95
C SER A 5 -11.38 -10.56 24.25
N ILE A 6 -11.11 -9.50 25.00
CA ILE A 6 -10.31 -8.35 24.55
C ILE A 6 -8.97 -8.42 25.27
N LEU A 7 -7.88 -8.60 24.51
CA LEU A 7 -6.52 -8.70 25.05
C LEU A 7 -5.90 -7.33 25.39
N ASN A 8 -6.44 -6.25 24.85
CA ASN A 8 -5.99 -4.87 25.10
C ASN A 8 -7.18 -3.99 25.49
N PRO A 9 -7.71 -4.12 26.72
CA PRO A 9 -8.93 -3.45 27.14
C PRO A 9 -8.76 -1.93 27.36
N ASP A 10 -7.51 -1.46 27.51
CA ASP A 10 -7.17 -0.05 27.68
C ASP A 10 -6.03 0.34 26.72
N PRO A 11 -6.33 0.60 25.43
CA PRO A 11 -5.32 0.91 24.45
C PRO A 11 -4.68 2.28 24.71
N ALA A 12 -3.37 2.29 25.01
CA ALA A 12 -2.60 3.52 25.10
C ALA A 12 -2.03 3.95 23.75
N LEU A 13 -2.12 5.24 23.43
CA LEU A 13 -1.42 5.83 22.30
C LEU A 13 0.08 5.92 22.60
N LEU A 14 0.90 5.26 21.80
CA LEU A 14 2.35 5.37 21.90
C LEU A 14 2.81 6.71 21.34
N ALA A 15 3.81 7.32 21.99
CA ALA A 15 4.47 8.50 21.45
C ALA A 15 5.17 8.16 20.13
N GLY A 16 5.07 9.04 19.14
CA GLY A 16 5.61 8.81 17.82
C GLY A 16 5.25 9.93 16.84
N PRO A 17 5.67 9.79 15.57
CA PRO A 17 5.27 10.72 14.52
C PRO A 17 3.76 10.63 14.24
N GLY A 18 3.21 11.68 13.64
CA GLY A 18 1.78 11.73 13.29
C GLY A 18 1.39 10.92 12.06
N LEU A 19 2.36 10.54 11.22
CA LEU A 19 2.15 9.78 9.99
C LEU A 19 2.73 8.38 10.12
N LEU A 20 1.98 7.38 9.67
CA LEU A 20 2.38 5.96 9.77
C LEU A 20 3.70 5.68 9.03
N HIS A 21 3.91 6.28 7.86
CA HIS A 21 5.12 6.06 7.07
C HIS A 21 6.39 6.69 7.69
N ASP A 22 6.26 7.61 8.65
CA ASP A 22 7.38 8.18 9.39
C ASP A 22 7.95 7.23 10.45
N LEU A 23 7.22 6.15 10.78
CA LEU A 23 7.75 5.10 11.66
C LEU A 23 8.85 4.28 11.00
N VAL A 24 8.97 4.32 9.67
CA VAL A 24 10.04 3.63 8.93
C VAL A 24 11.36 4.34 9.17
N ARG A 25 12.30 3.64 9.82
CA ARG A 25 13.63 4.17 10.11
C ARG A 25 14.55 3.98 8.91
N TRP A 26 14.76 5.05 8.17
CA TRP A 26 15.54 5.01 6.95
C TRP A 26 17.05 5.18 7.16
N ASP A 27 17.51 5.44 8.38
CA ASP A 27 18.90 5.72 8.76
C ASP A 27 19.88 4.57 8.43
N SER A 28 19.40 3.33 8.51
CA SER A 28 20.18 2.11 8.28
C SER A 28 20.24 1.69 6.81
N ALA A 29 20.74 2.58 5.94
CA ALA A 29 20.64 2.45 4.49
C ALA A 29 21.06 1.08 3.89
N ALA A 30 22.13 0.46 4.41
CA ALA A 30 22.65 -0.82 3.92
C ALA A 30 22.04 -2.05 4.62
N ALA A 31 21.26 -1.87 5.68
CA ALA A 31 20.62 -2.96 6.39
C ALA A 31 19.47 -3.56 5.55
N PRO A 32 19.21 -4.87 5.66
CA PRO A 32 18.06 -5.49 5.01
C PRO A 32 16.76 -4.90 5.57
N ALA A 33 15.89 -4.46 4.65
CA ALA A 33 14.57 -3.92 4.95
C ALA A 33 13.46 -4.93 4.61
N LEU A 34 13.59 -5.62 3.48
CA LEU A 34 12.67 -6.67 3.05
C LEU A 34 13.48 -7.89 2.62
N ASP A 35 13.09 -9.05 3.16
CA ASP A 35 13.50 -10.36 2.68
C ASP A 35 12.25 -11.04 2.11
N PHE A 36 12.33 -11.46 0.86
CA PHE A 36 11.22 -12.08 0.14
C PHE A 36 11.68 -13.42 -0.42
N LEU A 37 10.99 -14.48 -0.01
CA LEU A 37 11.06 -15.76 -0.69
C LEU A 37 10.15 -15.66 -1.92
N GLY A 38 10.65 -16.11 -3.07
CA GLY A 38 9.93 -16.10 -4.33
C GLY A 38 8.62 -16.89 -4.28
N PRO A 39 7.86 -16.89 -5.38
CA PRO A 39 6.59 -17.59 -5.47
C PRO A 39 6.72 -19.07 -5.09
N GLU A 40 5.64 -19.64 -4.58
CA GLU A 40 5.60 -20.99 -4.02
C GLU A 40 6.23 -22.02 -4.99
N GLY A 41 7.25 -22.73 -4.50
CA GLY A 41 8.02 -23.70 -5.29
C GLY A 41 9.30 -23.16 -5.93
N SER A 42 9.62 -21.87 -5.77
CA SER A 42 10.93 -21.33 -6.14
C SER A 42 11.89 -21.24 -4.94
N ASP A 43 13.17 -21.54 -5.19
CA ASP A 43 14.26 -21.30 -4.23
C ASP A 43 14.81 -19.87 -4.35
N GLU A 44 14.14 -19.01 -5.12
CA GLU A 44 14.59 -17.65 -5.35
C GLU A 44 14.35 -16.81 -4.09
N ARG A 45 15.39 -16.09 -3.65
CA ARG A 45 15.28 -15.13 -2.55
C ARG A 45 15.71 -13.76 -3.03
N TYR A 46 14.87 -12.78 -2.78
CA TYR A 46 15.11 -11.39 -3.09
C TYR A 46 15.22 -10.61 -1.79
N SER A 47 16.33 -9.90 -1.60
CA SER A 47 16.53 -9.02 -0.44
C SER A 47 16.65 -7.58 -0.93
N TYR A 48 15.98 -6.67 -0.22
CA TYR A 48 16.07 -5.23 -0.44
C TYR A 48 16.66 -4.58 0.81
N THR A 49 17.68 -3.77 0.61
CA THR A 49 18.18 -2.85 1.64
C THR A 49 17.20 -1.69 1.84
N TYR A 50 17.30 -0.98 2.98
CA TYR A 50 16.53 0.25 3.18
C TYR A 50 16.80 1.30 2.10
N ALA A 51 18.01 1.38 1.56
CA ALA A 51 18.34 2.28 0.46
C ALA A 51 17.60 1.90 -0.84
N GLU A 52 17.53 0.62 -1.17
CA GLU A 52 16.79 0.12 -2.34
C GLU A 52 15.29 0.32 -2.19
N LEU A 53 14.74 -0.07 -1.02
CA LEU A 53 13.34 0.14 -0.70
C LEU A 53 12.97 1.62 -0.82
N ARG A 54 13.80 2.52 -0.25
CA ARG A 54 13.56 3.97 -0.32
C ARG A 54 13.54 4.47 -1.77
N ARG A 55 14.44 3.98 -2.64
CA ARG A 55 14.44 4.34 -4.06
C ARG A 55 13.16 3.91 -4.77
N CYS A 56 12.73 2.66 -4.55
CA CYS A 56 11.50 2.14 -5.13
C CYS A 56 10.27 2.93 -4.65
N VAL A 57 10.18 3.19 -3.34
CA VAL A 57 9.09 3.97 -2.73
C VAL A 57 9.08 5.41 -3.26
N ALA A 58 10.24 6.08 -3.35
CA ALA A 58 10.34 7.43 -3.89
C ALA A 58 9.92 7.49 -5.37
N SER A 59 10.36 6.51 -6.17
CA SER A 59 9.98 6.42 -7.58
C SER A 59 8.47 6.28 -7.75
N LEU A 60 7.84 5.35 -7.01
CA LEU A 60 6.39 5.14 -7.10
C LEU A 60 5.61 6.34 -6.58
N THR A 61 6.06 6.97 -5.50
CA THR A 61 5.45 8.19 -4.94
C THR A 61 5.44 9.33 -5.96
N ALA A 62 6.54 9.53 -6.69
CA ALA A 62 6.60 10.51 -7.77
C ALA A 62 5.58 10.20 -8.87
N THR A 63 5.52 8.94 -9.32
CA THR A 63 4.53 8.50 -10.32
C THR A 63 3.09 8.71 -9.86
N LEU A 64 2.78 8.42 -8.59
CA LEU A 64 1.46 8.64 -8.01
C LEU A 64 1.11 10.14 -7.96
N HIS A 65 2.03 10.99 -7.51
CA HIS A 65 1.82 12.45 -7.53
C HIS A 65 1.54 12.97 -8.93
N ASP A 66 2.34 12.61 -9.92
CA ASP A 66 2.14 13.06 -11.31
C ASP A 66 0.78 12.60 -11.88
N THR A 67 0.36 11.38 -11.55
CA THR A 67 -0.93 10.83 -11.96
C THR A 67 -2.10 11.54 -11.28
N LEU A 68 -1.98 11.86 -9.98
CA LEU A 68 -3.02 12.56 -9.22
C LEU A 68 -3.16 14.04 -9.65
N LEU A 69 -2.04 14.70 -9.97
CA LEU A 69 -2.03 16.08 -10.49
C LEU A 69 -2.69 16.17 -11.87
N SER A 70 -2.34 15.28 -12.79
CA SER A 70 -2.87 15.27 -14.15
C SER A 70 -4.37 15.00 -14.23
N THR A 71 -4.95 14.31 -13.23
CA THR A 71 -6.39 14.07 -13.15
C THR A 71 -7.17 15.20 -12.47
N GLY A 72 -6.53 16.31 -12.09
CA GLY A 72 -7.18 17.46 -11.45
C GLY A 72 -7.53 17.25 -9.98
N GLN A 73 -6.93 16.24 -9.34
CA GLN A 73 -7.23 15.81 -7.96
C GLN A 73 -6.09 16.13 -6.99
N GLY A 74 -5.15 16.97 -7.40
CA GLY A 74 -3.91 17.25 -6.68
C GLY A 74 -4.01 18.16 -5.45
N HIS A 75 -5.21 18.57 -5.05
CA HIS A 75 -5.40 19.28 -3.78
C HIS A 75 -6.31 18.46 -2.87
N PRO A 76 -5.76 17.81 -1.82
CA PRO A 76 -6.60 17.23 -0.79
C PRO A 76 -7.37 18.37 -0.12
N ASP A 77 -8.66 18.49 -0.42
CA ASP A 77 -9.57 19.27 0.41
C ASP A 77 -9.51 18.61 1.80
N PRO A 78 -9.12 19.33 2.87
CA PRO A 78 -9.09 18.77 4.22
C PRO A 78 -10.48 18.32 4.71
N ASN A 79 -11.56 18.76 4.05
CA ASN A 79 -12.93 18.29 4.27
C ASN A 79 -13.45 17.38 3.13
N GLY A 80 -12.60 17.09 2.15
CA GLY A 80 -12.91 16.22 1.03
C GLY A 80 -12.80 14.74 1.39
N PRO A 81 -13.31 13.85 0.53
CA PRO A 81 -13.19 12.42 0.74
C PRO A 81 -11.72 11.99 0.80
N GLN A 82 -11.38 11.12 1.75
CA GLN A 82 -10.06 10.51 1.86
C GLN A 82 -9.70 9.84 0.52
N LEU A 83 -8.52 10.16 -0.02
CA LEU A 83 -7.99 9.45 -1.19
C LEU A 83 -7.65 8.01 -0.79
N ILE A 84 -8.28 7.04 -1.44
CA ILE A 84 -8.04 5.61 -1.22
C ILE A 84 -7.50 4.98 -2.51
N ILE A 85 -6.37 4.27 -2.39
CA ILE A 85 -5.72 3.55 -3.48
C ILE A 85 -5.88 2.04 -3.25
N PRO A 86 -6.72 1.33 -4.03
CA PRO A 86 -6.75 -0.12 -3.97
C PRO A 86 -5.47 -0.76 -4.48
N LEU A 87 -5.04 -1.83 -3.79
CA LEU A 87 -3.84 -2.60 -4.11
C LEU A 87 -4.25 -4.01 -4.51
N LEU A 88 -4.15 -4.32 -5.80
CA LEU A 88 -4.37 -5.65 -6.37
C LEU A 88 -3.00 -6.29 -6.66
N LEU A 89 -2.28 -6.59 -5.59
CA LEU A 89 -0.90 -7.08 -5.64
C LEU A 89 -0.77 -8.37 -4.81
N PRO A 90 0.03 -9.35 -5.27
CA PRO A 90 0.39 -10.48 -4.43
C PRO A 90 1.22 -10.02 -3.23
N GLN A 91 1.28 -10.85 -2.19
CA GLN A 91 2.20 -10.65 -1.07
C GLN A 91 3.64 -10.70 -1.59
N SER A 92 4.21 -9.53 -1.84
CA SER A 92 5.46 -9.32 -2.58
C SER A 92 6.10 -8.00 -2.14
N PRO A 93 7.38 -7.74 -2.47
CA PRO A 93 8.01 -6.45 -2.19
C PRO A 93 7.22 -5.27 -2.77
N ALA A 94 6.61 -5.46 -3.95
CA ALA A 94 5.79 -4.44 -4.61
C ALA A 94 4.59 -4.00 -3.76
N LEU A 95 3.96 -4.92 -2.99
CA LEU A 95 2.86 -4.60 -2.09
C LEU A 95 3.29 -3.60 -1.01
N TYR A 96 4.42 -3.83 -0.35
CA TYR A 96 4.93 -2.94 0.70
C TYR A 96 5.41 -1.60 0.15
N ILE A 97 6.05 -1.61 -1.03
CA ILE A 97 6.42 -0.39 -1.75
C ILE A 97 5.17 0.45 -2.05
N ALA A 98 4.10 -0.19 -2.54
CA ALA A 98 2.84 0.48 -2.86
C ALA A 98 2.11 1.04 -1.62
N GLN A 99 2.10 0.29 -0.51
CA GLN A 99 1.56 0.79 0.76
C GLN A 99 2.28 2.04 1.25
N LEU A 100 3.62 2.02 1.26
CA LEU A 100 4.42 3.16 1.70
C LEU A 100 4.24 4.37 0.76
N ALA A 101 4.24 4.15 -0.55
CA ALA A 101 4.03 5.21 -1.52
C ALA A 101 2.63 5.85 -1.42
N ALA A 102 1.58 5.04 -1.21
CA ALA A 102 0.22 5.53 -0.98
C ALA A 102 0.16 6.43 0.26
N LEU A 103 0.76 5.98 1.37
CA LEU A 103 0.83 6.78 2.59
C LEU A 103 1.62 8.09 2.39
N GLN A 104 2.70 8.07 1.60
CA GLN A 104 3.53 9.26 1.33
C GLN A 104 2.83 10.31 0.47
N VAL A 105 1.91 9.91 -0.41
CA VAL A 105 1.04 10.85 -1.15
C VAL A 105 -0.21 11.26 -0.37
N GLY A 106 -0.28 10.92 0.93
CA GLY A 106 -1.42 11.24 1.80
C GLY A 106 -2.67 10.39 1.55
N ALA A 107 -2.54 9.29 0.82
CA ALA A 107 -3.63 8.36 0.55
C ALA A 107 -3.68 7.23 1.60
N ALA A 108 -4.89 6.74 1.85
CA ALA A 108 -5.08 5.42 2.43
C ALA A 108 -4.93 4.35 1.34
N PHE A 109 -4.64 3.12 1.73
CA PHE A 109 -4.59 1.98 0.81
C PHE A 109 -5.65 0.93 1.18
N CYS A 110 -6.15 0.21 0.16
CA CYS A 110 -7.14 -0.85 0.34
C CYS A 110 -6.65 -2.15 -0.33
N PRO A 111 -6.11 -3.12 0.43
CA PRO A 111 -5.70 -4.40 -0.14
C PRO A 111 -6.90 -5.17 -0.69
N ILE A 112 -6.83 -5.61 -1.95
CA ILE A 112 -7.83 -6.45 -2.59
C ILE A 112 -7.25 -7.85 -2.75
N ASN A 113 -8.02 -8.88 -2.38
CA ASN A 113 -7.62 -10.27 -2.60
C ASN A 113 -7.55 -10.56 -4.11
N LEU A 114 -6.46 -11.17 -4.56
CA LEU A 114 -6.26 -11.58 -5.95
C LEU A 114 -7.30 -12.60 -6.43
N ASP A 115 -7.79 -13.45 -5.53
CA ASP A 115 -8.82 -14.45 -5.84
C ASP A 115 -10.24 -13.87 -5.84
N ALA A 116 -10.39 -12.55 -5.62
CA ALA A 116 -11.70 -11.92 -5.65
C ALA A 116 -12.27 -11.92 -7.08
N PRO A 117 -13.55 -12.30 -7.28
CA PRO A 117 -14.19 -12.18 -8.57
C PRO A 117 -14.17 -10.73 -9.09
N THR A 118 -14.09 -10.53 -10.41
CA THR A 118 -14.07 -9.21 -11.05
C THR A 118 -15.17 -8.26 -10.54
N GLU A 119 -16.40 -8.75 -10.35
CA GLU A 119 -17.50 -7.93 -9.81
C GLU A 119 -17.23 -7.44 -8.39
N ARG A 120 -16.53 -8.22 -7.57
CA ARG A 120 -16.12 -7.81 -6.22
C ARG A 120 -15.04 -6.73 -6.28
N ILE A 121 -14.08 -6.85 -7.21
CA ILE A 121 -13.05 -5.84 -7.43
C ILE A 121 -13.71 -4.52 -7.87
N LYS A 122 -14.61 -4.57 -8.85
CA LYS A 122 -15.38 -3.40 -9.35
C LYS A 122 -16.24 -2.77 -8.26
N PHE A 123 -16.88 -3.59 -7.42
CA PHE A 123 -17.64 -3.12 -6.27
C PHE A 123 -16.75 -2.35 -5.28
N ILE A 124 -15.63 -2.92 -4.85
CA ILE A 124 -14.70 -2.29 -3.90
C ILE A 124 -14.17 -0.97 -4.48
N ALA A 125 -13.73 -0.99 -5.75
CA ALA A 125 -13.23 0.19 -6.43
C ALA A 125 -14.26 1.33 -6.44
N ARG A 126 -15.55 1.01 -6.67
CA ARG A 126 -16.63 2.00 -6.63
C ARG A 126 -16.92 2.51 -5.21
N ASP A 127 -16.95 1.61 -4.24
CA ASP A 127 -17.27 1.91 -2.84
C ASP A 127 -16.25 2.88 -2.23
N VAL A 128 -14.96 2.64 -2.50
CA VAL A 128 -13.88 3.53 -2.06
C VAL A 128 -13.64 4.72 -2.99
N GLN A 129 -14.48 4.89 -4.01
CA GLN A 129 -14.36 5.93 -5.04
C GLN A 129 -12.96 6.00 -5.66
N ALA A 130 -12.36 4.81 -5.90
CA ALA A 130 -11.00 4.65 -6.37
C ALA A 130 -10.75 5.45 -7.65
N LYS A 131 -9.68 6.23 -7.63
CA LYS A 131 -9.25 7.06 -8.77
C LYS A 131 -8.15 6.40 -9.58
N LEU A 132 -7.38 5.56 -8.91
CA LEU A 132 -6.35 4.71 -9.48
C LEU A 132 -6.30 3.42 -8.67
N ILE A 133 -5.89 2.34 -9.32
CA ILE A 133 -5.65 1.03 -8.69
C ILE A 133 -4.23 0.64 -9.05
N ILE A 134 -3.47 0.15 -8.07
CA ILE A 134 -2.14 -0.39 -8.31
C ILE A 134 -2.27 -1.91 -8.46
N SER A 135 -1.86 -2.44 -9.60
CA SER A 135 -1.81 -3.87 -9.89
C SER A 135 -0.49 -4.27 -10.54
N THR A 136 -0.23 -5.58 -10.62
CA THR A 136 0.76 -6.09 -11.55
C THR A 136 0.20 -6.06 -12.98
N HIS A 137 1.07 -6.13 -13.99
CA HIS A 137 0.65 -6.21 -15.39
C HIS A 137 -0.27 -7.42 -15.65
N ASP A 138 0.04 -8.57 -15.05
CA ASP A 138 -0.75 -9.80 -15.20
C ASP A 138 -2.17 -9.69 -14.65
N ASN A 139 -2.41 -8.74 -13.73
CA ASN A 139 -3.71 -8.51 -13.10
C ASN A 139 -4.45 -7.28 -13.67
N ALA A 140 -3.93 -6.62 -14.71
CA ALA A 140 -4.52 -5.42 -15.28
C ALA A 140 -5.89 -5.69 -15.96
N ASP A 141 -6.04 -6.87 -16.57
CA ASP A 141 -7.27 -7.27 -17.27
C ASP A 141 -8.43 -7.56 -16.32
N ALA A 142 -8.18 -7.77 -15.02
CA ALA A 142 -9.20 -8.06 -14.03
C ALA A 142 -10.07 -6.83 -13.67
N VAL A 143 -9.62 -5.63 -14.05
CA VAL A 143 -10.21 -4.34 -13.63
C VAL A 143 -10.87 -3.58 -14.78
N THR A 144 -10.53 -3.90 -16.04
CA THR A 144 -11.04 -3.22 -17.24
C THR A 144 -12.38 -3.80 -17.68
#